data_AF-A0A7W3X690-F1
#
_entry.id   AF-A0A7W3X690-F1
#
_cell.length_a   1.000
_cell.length_b   1.000
_cell.length_c   1.000
_cell.angle_alpha   90.00
_cell.angle_beta   90.00
_cell.angle_gamma   90.00
#
_symmetry.space_group_name_H-M   'P 1'
#
loop_
_entity.id
_entity.type
_entity.pdbx_description
1 polymer ?
#
loop_
_entity_poly.entity_id
_entity_poly.type
_entity_poly.pdbx_seq_one_letter_code
_entity_poly.pdbx_strand_id
1 'polypeptide(L)'
;MRKEFKFTVKEHEIKVTNSWFHGMKLYVGGELRDFDKSLTANGKIALLSAKLGEFGVLEIYPSSLFTIEVDAYLIKGSENMHVFSSNKRLSLKEQRLAKDI
;
A
#
# COMPACT_ATOMS: atom_id res chain seq x y z
N MET A 1 -7.23 10.48 15.49
CA MET A 1 -6.85 10.95 14.14
C MET A 1 -6.87 9.76 13.19
N ARG A 2 -7.45 9.93 11.98
CA ARG A 2 -7.52 8.90 10.93
C ARG A 2 -6.90 9.49 9.66
N LYS A 3 -6.04 8.73 8.98
CA LYS A 3 -5.62 9.04 7.61
C LYS A 3 -6.16 8.02 6.63
N GLU A 4 -6.36 8.48 5.41
CA GLU A 4 -6.77 7.66 4.29
C GLU A 4 -5.86 7.95 3.10
N PHE A 5 -5.46 6.88 2.40
CA PHE A 5 -4.74 6.93 1.15
C PHE A 5 -5.54 6.18 0.11
N LYS A 6 -5.76 6.81 -1.04
CA LYS A 6 -6.47 6.23 -2.17
C LYS A 6 -5.61 6.35 -3.41
N PHE A 7 -5.44 5.25 -4.12
CA PHE A 7 -4.68 5.17 -5.35
C PHE A 7 -5.15 3.97 -6.17
N THR A 8 -4.78 3.96 -7.45
CA THR A 8 -5.14 2.86 -8.36
C THR A 8 -3.89 2.11 -8.75
N VAL A 9 -3.96 0.78 -8.74
CA VAL A 9 -2.90 -0.11 -9.23
C VAL A 9 -3.55 -1.11 -10.17
N LYS A 10 -3.16 -1.12 -11.45
CA LYS A 10 -3.66 -2.12 -12.42
C LYS A 10 -5.18 -2.24 -12.41
N GLU A 11 -5.87 -1.10 -12.55
CA GLU A 11 -7.34 -0.96 -12.50
C GLU A 11 -8.00 -1.26 -11.14
N HIS A 12 -7.26 -1.72 -10.12
CA HIS A 12 -7.80 -1.94 -8.80
C HIS A 12 -7.78 -0.64 -7.99
N GLU A 13 -8.94 -0.22 -7.48
CA GLU A 13 -9.02 0.85 -6.50
C GLU A 13 -8.46 0.35 -5.16
N ILE A 14 -7.38 0.95 -4.71
CA ILE A 14 -6.75 0.65 -3.43
C ILE A 14 -7.09 1.76 -2.45
N LYS A 15 -7.54 1.35 -1.26
CA LYS A 15 -7.72 2.26 -0.12
C LYS A 15 -7.01 1.70 1.10
N VAL A 16 -6.07 2.48 1.62
CA VAL A 16 -5.41 2.21 2.90
C VAL A 16 -5.93 3.20 3.93
N THR A 17 -6.42 2.69 5.07
CA THR A 17 -6.84 3.54 6.18
C THR A 17 -6.01 3.21 7.39
N ASN A 18 -5.55 4.20 8.12
CA ASN A 18 -4.86 3.99 9.39
C ASN A 18 -5.48 4.89 10.46
N SER A 19 -5.74 4.29 11.62
CA SER A 19 -6.24 4.98 12.80
C SER A 19 -5.58 4.41 14.05
N TRP A 20 -5.27 5.30 15.01
CA TRP A 20 -4.65 4.91 16.29
C TRP A 20 -5.39 3.79 17.03
N PHE A 21 -6.73 3.80 17.04
CA PHE A 21 -7.54 2.85 17.81
C PHE A 21 -7.99 1.61 17.02
N HIS A 22 -7.91 1.62 15.69
CA HIS A 22 -8.37 0.51 14.86
C HIS A 22 -7.31 -0.04 13.92
N GLY A 23 -6.07 0.45 14.03
CA GLY A 23 -4.95 0.01 13.22
C GLY A 23 -5.02 0.45 11.77
N MET A 24 -4.25 -0.25 10.93
CA MET A 24 -4.20 -0.09 9.48
C MET A 24 -5.07 -1.14 8.79
N LYS A 25 -5.74 -0.75 7.71
CA LYS A 25 -6.63 -1.60 6.91
C LYS A 25 -6.38 -1.37 5.43
N LEU A 26 -6.36 -2.46 4.67
CA LEU A 26 -6.20 -2.47 3.23
C LEU A 26 -7.50 -2.92 2.58
N TYR A 27 -8.01 -2.09 1.69
CA TYR A 27 -9.19 -2.38 0.88
C TYR A 27 -8.80 -2.41 -0.60
N VAL A 28 -9.39 -3.36 -1.33
CA VAL A 28 -9.24 -3.53 -2.79
C VAL A 28 -10.64 -3.57 -3.39
N GLY A 29 -10.96 -2.64 -4.29
CA GLY A 29 -12.30 -2.53 -4.88
C GLY A 29 -13.41 -2.32 -3.84
N GLY A 30 -13.08 -1.70 -2.70
CA GLY A 30 -14.01 -1.48 -1.58
C GLY A 30 -14.08 -2.62 -0.56
N GLU A 31 -13.55 -3.81 -0.86
CA GLU A 31 -13.55 -4.95 0.06
C GLU A 31 -12.34 -4.93 0.99
N LEU A 32 -12.54 -5.22 2.28
CA LEU A 32 -11.44 -5.35 3.25
C LEU A 32 -10.66 -6.63 2.93
N ARG A 33 -9.36 -6.50 2.59
CA ARG A 33 -8.49 -7.62 2.26
C ARG A 33 -7.48 -7.95 3.34
N ASP A 34 -7.04 -6.96 4.10
CA ASP A 34 -6.10 -7.15 5.19
C ASP A 34 -6.22 -6.07 6.26
N PHE A 35 -5.80 -6.37 7.49
CA PHE A 35 -5.73 -5.41 8.59
C PHE A 35 -4.64 -5.78 9.59
N ASP A 36 -4.04 -4.75 10.18
CA ASP A 36 -3.05 -4.88 11.24
C ASP A 36 -3.37 -3.87 12.35
N LYS A 37 -3.27 -4.30 13.61
CA LYS A 37 -3.56 -3.46 14.79
C LYS A 37 -2.30 -3.05 15.56
N SER A 38 -1.13 -3.32 15.00
CA SER A 38 0.14 -3.04 15.65
C SER A 38 0.31 -1.53 15.80
N LEU A 39 0.59 -1.08 17.02
CA LEU A 39 0.79 0.34 17.34
C LEU A 39 2.19 0.84 16.93
N THR A 40 3.09 -0.07 16.56
CA THR A 40 4.45 0.23 16.14
C THR A 40 4.77 -0.59 14.90
N ALA A 41 5.46 0.06 13.96
CA ALA A 41 5.97 -0.62 12.78
C ALA A 41 7.33 -0.03 12.39
N ASN A 42 8.23 -0.89 11.98
CA ASN A 42 9.63 -0.53 11.73
C ASN A 42 9.93 -0.25 10.25
N GLY A 43 8.92 -0.33 9.38
CA GLY A 43 9.02 -0.12 7.93
C GLY A 43 9.81 -1.18 7.15
N LYS A 44 10.35 -2.21 7.82
CA LYS A 44 11.16 -3.27 7.20
C LYS A 44 10.34 -4.46 6.70
N ILE A 45 9.09 -4.56 7.14
CA ILE A 45 8.20 -5.68 6.85
C ILE A 45 6.89 -5.08 6.32
N ALA A 46 6.32 -5.72 5.30
CA ALA A 46 4.99 -5.38 4.83
C ALA A 46 4.00 -5.56 5.98
N LEU A 47 3.27 -4.51 6.34
CA LEU A 47 2.23 -4.61 7.36
C LEU A 47 0.94 -5.19 6.81
N LEU A 48 0.62 -4.88 5.55
CA LEU A 48 -0.59 -5.34 4.89
C LEU A 48 -0.24 -5.90 3.53
N SER A 49 -0.98 -6.90 3.09
CA SER A 49 -0.82 -7.48 1.77
C SER A 49 -2.15 -7.89 1.15
N ALA A 50 -2.27 -7.80 -0.17
CA ALA A 50 -3.43 -8.30 -0.90
C ALA A 50 -3.03 -8.84 -2.26
N LYS A 51 -3.59 -10.00 -2.64
CA LYS A 51 -3.47 -10.52 -4.01
C LYS A 51 -4.34 -9.70 -4.95
N LEU A 52 -3.76 -9.19 -6.03
CA LEU A 52 -4.44 -8.49 -7.12
C LEU A 52 -4.57 -9.41 -8.35
N GLY A 53 -5.05 -10.64 -8.14
CA GLY A 53 -5.19 -11.63 -9.21
C GLY A 53 -3.85 -11.96 -9.90
N GLU A 54 -3.82 -11.86 -11.23
CA GLU A 54 -2.63 -12.12 -12.05
C GLU A 54 -1.57 -11.01 -12.03
N PHE A 55 -1.91 -9.85 -11.44
CA PHE A 55 -0.98 -8.72 -11.32
C PHE A 55 0.04 -8.90 -10.20
N GLY A 56 -0.20 -9.84 -9.27
CA GLY A 56 0.73 -10.17 -8.19
C GLY A 56 0.17 -9.84 -6.80
N VAL A 57 1.08 -9.57 -5.86
CA VAL A 57 0.75 -9.24 -4.47
C VAL A 57 1.09 -7.77 -4.22
N LEU A 58 0.09 -7.00 -3.82
CA LEU A 58 0.30 -5.65 -3.31
C LEU A 58 0.71 -5.73 -1.84
N GLU A 59 1.80 -5.08 -1.48
CA GLU A 59 2.30 -4.98 -0.11
C GLU A 59 2.36 -3.52 0.33
N ILE A 60 1.94 -3.24 1.56
CA ILE A 60 1.92 -1.91 2.16
C ILE A 60 2.93 -1.85 3.29
N TYR A 61 3.85 -0.89 3.19
CA TYR A 61 4.92 -0.66 4.15
C TYR A 61 4.72 0.70 4.83
N PRO A 62 4.80 0.79 6.16
CA PRO A 62 4.85 2.07 6.85
C PRO A 62 6.22 2.72 6.61
N SER A 63 6.22 3.96 6.15
CA SER A 63 7.46 4.67 5.78
C SER A 63 8.02 5.58 6.87
N SER A 64 7.32 5.69 8.01
CA SER A 64 7.75 6.45 9.19
C SER A 64 7.19 5.86 10.49
N LEU A 65 7.95 5.95 11.58
CA LEU A 65 7.58 5.41 12.90
C LEU A 65 6.46 6.20 13.61
N PHE A 66 6.26 7.47 13.27
CA PHE A 66 5.35 8.37 13.99
C PHE A 66 4.38 9.13 13.08
N THR A 67 4.74 9.30 11.80
CA THR A 67 3.79 9.77 10.80
C THR A 67 3.16 8.56 10.14
N ILE A 68 1.83 8.57 10.08
CA ILE A 68 1.05 7.62 9.30
C ILE A 68 1.36 7.91 7.84
N GLU A 69 2.44 7.37 7.32
CA GLU A 69 2.89 7.45 5.94
C GLU A 69 3.16 6.04 5.45
N VAL A 70 2.83 5.78 4.20
CA VAL A 70 2.88 4.46 3.61
C VAL A 70 3.50 4.50 2.23
N ASP A 71 4.27 3.45 1.94
CA ASP A 71 4.70 3.07 0.61
C ASP A 71 3.96 1.78 0.21
N ALA A 72 3.64 1.64 -1.07
CA ALA A 72 3.03 0.43 -1.61
C ALA A 72 3.87 -0.14 -2.75
N TYR A 73 4.06 -1.45 -2.70
CA TYR A 73 4.85 -2.18 -3.67
C TYR A 73 4.01 -3.30 -4.30
N LEU A 74 4.07 -3.44 -5.62
CA LEU A 74 3.47 -4.56 -6.33
C LEU A 74 4.56 -5.59 -6.63
N ILE A 75 4.42 -6.77 -6.04
CA ILE A 75 5.34 -7.88 -6.17
C ILE A 75 4.80 -8.87 -7.22
N LYS A 76 5.54 -9.05 -8.32
CA LYS A 76 5.20 -10.01 -9.38
C LYS A 76 6.45 -10.80 -9.78
N GLY A 77 6.51 -12.07 -9.38
CA GLY A 77 7.71 -12.88 -9.59
C GLY A 77 8.92 -12.30 -8.85
N SER A 78 9.99 -11.98 -9.59
CA SER A 78 11.17 -11.30 -9.05
C SER A 78 11.10 -9.77 -9.10
N GLU A 79 10.04 -9.20 -9.68
CA GLU A 79 9.88 -7.76 -9.79
C GLU A 79 9.20 -7.19 -8.54
N ASN A 80 9.80 -6.12 -8.03
CA ASN A 80 9.25 -5.31 -6.95
C ASN A 80 9.07 -3.88 -7.47
N MET A 81 7.83 -3.49 -7.72
CA MET A 81 7.48 -2.19 -8.32
C MET A 81 6.94 -1.23 -7.26
N HIS A 82 7.56 -0.07 -7.10
CA HIS A 82 7.04 0.99 -6.22
C HIS A 82 5.85 1.68 -6.91
N VAL A 83 4.63 1.44 -6.41
CA VAL A 83 3.39 1.88 -7.07
C VAL A 83 2.69 3.03 -6.36
N PHE A 84 3.01 3.27 -5.09
CA PHE A 84 2.50 4.43 -4.34
C PHE A 84 3.44 4.84 -3.22
N SER A 85 3.49 6.14 -2.95
CA SER A 85 4.12 6.71 -1.76
C SER A 85 3.28 7.88 -1.26
N SER A 86 3.05 7.96 0.06
CA SER A 86 2.30 9.07 0.65
C SER A 86 3.15 10.32 0.90
N ASN A 87 4.48 10.20 0.88
CA ASN A 87 5.40 11.29 1.25
C ASN A 87 6.43 11.62 0.16
N LYS A 88 6.58 10.77 -0.85
CA LYS A 88 7.50 10.99 -1.97
C LYS A 88 6.74 11.01 -3.28
N ARG A 89 7.21 11.84 -4.20
CA ARG A 89 6.77 11.78 -5.59
C ARG A 89 7.48 10.62 -6.27
N LEU A 90 6.72 9.69 -6.83
CA LEU A 90 7.26 8.61 -7.66
C LEU A 90 7.89 9.18 -8.94
N SER A 91 8.92 8.52 -9.44
CA SER A 91 9.51 8.79 -10.76
C SER A 91 8.51 8.51 -11.90
N LEU A 92 8.79 9.06 -13.08
CA LEU A 92 7.94 8.79 -14.27
C LEU A 92 7.90 7.31 -14.63
N LYS A 93 8.98 6.56 -14.38
CA LYS A 93 9.02 5.11 -14.61
C LYS A 93 8.07 4.38 -13.67
N GLU A 94 8.11 4.69 -12.38
CA GLU A 94 7.24 4.09 -11.35
C GLU A 94 5.76 4.44 -11.58
N GLN A 95 5.46 5.69 -11.92
CA GLN A 95 4.09 6.10 -12.25
C GLN A 95 3.53 5.34 -13.46
N ARG A 96 4.35 5.08 -14.47
CA ARG A 96 3.96 4.24 -15.61
C ARG A 96 3.74 2.81 -15.18
N LEU A 97 4.63 2.21 -14.39
CA LEU A 97 4.44 0.81 -13.93
C LEU A 97 3.16 0.62 -13.09
N ALA A 98 2.78 1.63 -12.31
CA ALA A 98 1.54 1.61 -11.52
C ALA A 98 0.27 1.66 -12.39
N LYS A 99 0.33 2.31 -13.56
CA LYS A 99 -0.81 2.56 -14.46
C LYS A 99 -0.85 1.68 -15.70
N ASP A 100 0.29 1.44 -16.32
CA ASP A 100 0.46 0.82 -17.63
C ASP A 100 0.89 -0.64 -17.49
N ILE A 101 0.23 -1.48 -18.31
CA ILE A 101 0.15 -2.94 -18.42
C ILE A 101 -1.01 -3.53 -17.63
#